data_AF-X1LNH0-F1
#
_entry.id   AF-X1LNH0-F1
#
_cell.length_a   1.000
_cell.length_b   1.000
_cell.length_c   1.000
_cell.angle_alpha   90.00
_cell.angle_beta   90.00
_cell.angle_gamma   90.00
#
_symmetry.space_group_name_H-M   'P 1'
#
loop_
_entity.id
_entity.type
_entity.pdbx_description
1 polymer ?
#
loop_
_entity_poly.entity_id
_entity_poly.type
_entity_poly.pdbx_seq_one_letter_code
_entity_poly.pdbx_strand_id
1 'polypeptide(L)'
;MWAALQVIPGTEQTYKKVDELMVDMRKEGGIPFGRFKVKRGEDGFGADIAIDPEYLIKSKLDKLLNLPETYELPNLYKQPLLIEVWVEKVGLMPTFETICTPLDIKVRSPEGFSPWEFCYHAVNDFEYFFEQRKSERIIILYFGDQDPSGENIYESLKGQLDFFGVEHDTRRIGVTIDQIREYNLPETPLEPETLAKIRRDSRYPKYFRKYGREIFCELDAFLSLAYDEFKNTLESAIEPLIDRDAISYFSIAERTN
;
A
#
# COMPACT_ATOMS: atom_id res chain seq x y z
N MET A 1 -2.53 2.37 -32.53
CA MET A 1 -2.21 3.58 -33.33
C MET A 1 -2.27 3.30 -34.84
N TRP A 2 -1.56 2.31 -35.38
CA TRP A 2 -1.51 2.03 -36.84
C TRP A 2 -2.79 1.41 -37.44
N ALA A 3 -3.47 0.52 -36.72
CA ALA A 3 -4.79 0.00 -37.13
C ALA A 3 -5.88 1.09 -37.08
N ALA A 4 -5.78 2.04 -36.15
CA ALA A 4 -6.68 3.19 -36.07
C ALA A 4 -6.47 4.20 -37.22
N LEU A 5 -5.27 4.22 -37.80
CA LEU A 5 -4.93 4.98 -39.01
C LEU A 5 -5.25 4.20 -40.30
N GLN A 6 -5.88 3.02 -40.23
CA GLN A 6 -6.20 2.12 -41.34
C GLN A 6 -5.03 1.70 -42.24
N VAL A 7 -3.78 1.85 -41.77
CA VAL A 7 -2.58 1.47 -42.55
C VAL A 7 -2.42 -0.05 -42.64
N ILE A 8 -2.91 -0.78 -41.63
CA ILE A 8 -2.92 -2.24 -41.57
C ILE A 8 -4.27 -2.75 -41.04
N PRO A 9 -4.72 -3.95 -41.44
CA PRO A 9 -5.95 -4.55 -40.92
C PRO A 9 -5.89 -4.68 -39.39
N GLY A 10 -6.91 -4.21 -38.69
CA GLY A 10 -7.01 -4.27 -37.22
C GLY A 10 -7.40 -5.65 -36.69
N THR A 11 -6.78 -6.72 -37.19
CA THR A 11 -7.05 -8.10 -36.74
C THR A 11 -5.98 -8.57 -35.75
N GLU A 12 -6.35 -9.46 -34.82
CA GLU A 12 -5.44 -10.03 -33.83
C GLU A 12 -4.22 -10.71 -34.46
N GLN A 13 -4.42 -11.39 -35.60
CA GLN A 13 -3.33 -12.00 -36.38
C GLN A 13 -2.36 -10.97 -36.96
N THR A 14 -2.86 -9.81 -37.40
CA THR A 14 -2.02 -8.73 -37.91
C THR A 14 -1.19 -8.12 -36.80
N TYR A 15 -1.77 -7.93 -35.61
CA TYR A 15 -1.03 -7.46 -34.43
C TYR A 15 0.10 -8.40 -34.04
N LYS A 16 -0.16 -9.72 -34.04
CA LYS A 16 0.85 -10.73 -33.73
C LYS A 16 2.03 -10.69 -34.71
N LYS A 17 1.75 -10.56 -36.02
CA LYS A 17 2.81 -10.45 -37.04
C LYS A 17 3.65 -9.17 -36.89
N VAL A 18 3.02 -8.05 -36.50
CA VAL A 18 3.75 -6.80 -36.24
C VAL A 18 4.67 -6.97 -35.03
N ASP A 19 4.21 -7.65 -33.98
CA ASP A 19 5.03 -7.90 -32.79
C ASP A 19 6.22 -8.82 -33.10
N GLU A 20 6.00 -9.90 -33.86
CA GLU A 20 7.06 -10.78 -34.35
C GLU A 20 8.11 -10.03 -35.19
N LEU A 21 7.66 -9.22 -36.17
CA LEU A 21 8.56 -8.41 -37.00
C LEU A 21 9.35 -7.39 -36.16
N MET A 22 8.71 -6.76 -35.18
CA MET A 22 9.34 -5.80 -34.28
C MET A 22 10.43 -6.48 -33.43
N VAL A 23 10.20 -7.72 -32.98
CA VAL A 23 11.21 -8.51 -32.26
C VAL A 23 12.41 -8.80 -33.16
N ASP A 24 12.18 -9.20 -34.40
CA ASP A 24 13.29 -9.52 -35.32
C ASP A 24 14.08 -8.27 -35.71
N MET A 25 13.42 -7.15 -36.01
CA MET A 25 14.08 -5.86 -36.24
C MET A 25 14.91 -5.39 -35.03
N ARG A 26 14.50 -5.75 -33.80
CA ARG A 26 15.29 -5.46 -32.59
C ARG A 26 16.53 -6.34 -32.48
N LYS A 27 16.38 -7.65 -32.74
CA LYS A 27 17.52 -8.60 -32.74
C LYS A 27 18.57 -8.23 -33.79
N GLU A 28 18.13 -7.74 -34.94
CA GLU A 28 18.99 -7.29 -36.04
C GLU A 28 19.58 -5.88 -35.82
N GLY A 29 19.21 -5.20 -34.72
CA GLY A 29 19.71 -3.87 -34.37
C GLY A 29 19.07 -2.72 -35.15
N GLY A 30 18.11 -2.99 -36.04
CA GLY A 30 17.34 -1.97 -36.75
C GLY A 30 16.44 -1.13 -35.84
N ILE A 31 16.06 -1.68 -34.68
CA ILE A 31 15.35 -0.97 -33.61
C ILE A 31 16.08 -1.23 -32.29
N PRO A 32 16.65 -0.22 -31.62
CA PRO A 32 17.28 -0.41 -30.32
C PRO A 32 16.28 -0.92 -29.26
N PHE A 33 16.73 -1.84 -28.39
CA PHE A 33 15.99 -2.21 -27.19
C PHE A 33 15.82 -0.97 -26.28
N GLY A 34 14.70 -0.89 -25.57
CA GLY A 34 14.37 0.27 -24.71
C GLY A 34 13.79 1.48 -25.45
N ARG A 35 13.73 1.48 -26.79
CA ARG A 35 13.14 2.59 -27.57
C ARG A 35 11.65 2.83 -27.28
N PHE A 36 10.94 1.81 -26.81
CA PHE A 36 9.55 1.87 -26.39
C PHE A 36 9.41 1.24 -25.00
N LYS A 37 8.57 1.83 -24.13
CA LYS A 37 8.24 1.27 -22.81
C LYS A 37 7.46 -0.03 -23.00
N VAL A 38 8.05 -1.16 -22.62
CA VAL A 38 7.38 -2.47 -22.62
C VAL A 38 6.69 -2.62 -21.27
N LYS A 39 5.37 -2.89 -21.27
CA LYS A 39 4.55 -3.02 -20.05
C LYS A 39 4.60 -4.42 -19.41
N ARG A 40 5.37 -5.37 -19.95
CA ARG A 40 5.40 -6.77 -19.52
C ARG A 40 6.83 -7.21 -19.23
N GLY A 41 7.02 -7.89 -18.10
CA GLY A 41 8.32 -8.31 -17.57
C GLY A 41 8.75 -7.38 -16.45
N GLU A 42 8.98 -7.93 -15.27
CA GLU A 42 9.57 -7.23 -14.13
C GLU A 42 10.91 -7.91 -13.83
N ASP A 43 11.98 -7.11 -13.79
CA ASP A 43 13.26 -7.58 -13.27
C ASP A 43 13.21 -7.50 -11.75
N GLY A 44 13.44 -8.63 -11.08
CA GLY A 44 13.58 -8.68 -9.63
C GLY A 44 14.87 -7.99 -9.15
N PHE A 45 15.11 -8.04 -7.84
CA PHE A 45 16.34 -7.49 -7.27
C PHE A 45 17.59 -8.14 -7.89
N GLY A 46 18.51 -7.31 -8.38
CA GLY A 46 19.81 -7.75 -8.87
C GLY A 46 20.69 -8.27 -7.73
N ALA A 47 21.60 -9.20 -8.04
CA ALA A 47 22.60 -9.65 -7.08
C ALA A 47 23.61 -8.52 -6.79
N ASP A 48 23.96 -8.34 -5.51
CA ASP A 48 24.98 -7.37 -5.13
C ASP A 48 26.33 -7.75 -5.76
N ILE A 49 26.94 -6.77 -6.44
CA ILE A 49 28.29 -6.85 -6.96
C ILE A 49 29.15 -5.81 -6.24
N ALA A 50 30.46 -6.03 -6.16
CA ALA A 50 31.39 -4.97 -5.74
C ALA A 50 31.40 -3.89 -6.83
N ILE A 51 30.67 -2.80 -6.60
CA ILE A 51 30.55 -1.68 -7.53
C ILE A 51 31.74 -0.75 -7.33
N ASP A 52 32.41 -0.40 -8.43
CA ASP A 52 33.44 0.63 -8.44
C ASP A 52 32.85 2.00 -8.00
N PRO A 53 33.48 2.73 -7.06
CA PRO A 53 32.97 4.01 -6.58
C PRO A 53 32.72 5.06 -7.68
N GLU A 54 33.56 5.10 -8.72
CA GLU A 54 33.40 6.07 -9.82
C GLU A 54 32.17 5.72 -10.67
N TYR A 55 31.94 4.44 -10.92
CA TYR A 55 30.70 3.96 -11.53
C TYR A 55 29.46 4.31 -10.70
N LEU A 56 29.51 4.12 -9.37
CA LEU A 56 28.37 4.44 -8.50
C LEU A 56 28.04 5.94 -8.55
N ILE A 57 29.05 6.81 -8.47
CA ILE A 57 28.88 8.27 -8.59
C ILE A 57 28.25 8.61 -9.94
N LYS A 58 28.78 8.06 -11.03
CA LYS A 58 28.25 8.31 -12.38
C LYS A 58 26.80 7.85 -12.51
N SER A 59 26.48 6.63 -12.04
CA SER A 59 25.11 6.10 -12.08
C SER A 59 24.12 6.99 -11.32
N LYS A 60 24.51 7.51 -10.14
CA LYS A 60 23.67 8.44 -9.37
C LYS A 60 23.54 9.79 -10.08
N LEU A 61 24.62 10.31 -10.67
CA LEU A 61 24.58 11.55 -11.44
C LEU A 61 23.68 11.41 -12.68
N ASP A 62 23.79 10.31 -13.41
CA ASP A 62 22.93 10.01 -14.56
C ASP A 62 21.46 9.94 -14.13
N LYS A 63 21.13 9.33 -12.99
CA LYS A 63 19.77 9.35 -12.44
C LYS A 63 19.29 10.77 -12.14
N LEU A 64 20.13 11.60 -11.53
CA LEU A 64 19.80 12.99 -11.23
C LEU A 64 19.55 13.81 -12.51
N LEU A 65 20.41 13.65 -13.53
CA LEU A 65 20.28 14.35 -14.81
C LEU A 65 19.02 13.93 -15.58
N ASN A 66 18.59 12.68 -15.45
CA ASN A 66 17.39 12.14 -16.09
C ASN A 66 16.11 12.29 -15.24
N LEU A 67 16.16 12.96 -14.08
CA LEU A 67 14.97 13.24 -13.27
C LEU A 67 13.84 13.90 -14.06
N PRO A 68 14.07 14.91 -14.93
CA PRO A 68 12.98 15.53 -15.69
C PRO A 68 12.23 14.56 -16.61
N GLU A 69 12.90 13.52 -17.10
CA GLU A 69 12.30 12.50 -17.98
C GLU A 69 11.58 11.38 -17.22
N THR A 70 11.93 11.22 -15.94
CA THR A 70 11.47 10.10 -15.08
C THR A 70 10.57 10.56 -13.94
N TYR A 71 10.46 11.86 -13.72
CA TYR A 71 9.57 12.44 -12.71
C TYR A 71 8.12 12.18 -13.09
N GLU A 72 7.44 11.43 -12.22
CA GLU A 72 6.00 11.23 -12.27
C GLU A 72 5.40 11.97 -11.07
N LEU A 73 4.26 12.65 -11.27
CA LEU A 73 3.53 13.26 -10.17
C LEU A 73 3.06 12.16 -9.21
N PRO A 74 3.13 12.38 -7.88
CA PRO A 74 2.55 11.47 -6.92
C PRO A 74 1.05 11.26 -7.20
N ASN A 75 0.56 10.04 -7.00
CA ASN A 75 -0.84 9.67 -7.17
C ASN A 75 -1.77 10.49 -6.27
N LEU A 76 -1.33 10.83 -5.06
CA LEU A 76 -2.09 11.69 -4.14
C LEU A 76 -1.83 13.19 -4.33
N TYR A 77 -1.21 13.61 -5.44
CA TYR A 77 -0.94 15.01 -5.71
C TYR A 77 -2.22 15.85 -5.78
N LYS A 78 -2.28 16.93 -5.00
CA LYS A 78 -3.44 17.84 -4.85
C LYS A 78 -4.74 17.18 -4.40
N GLN A 79 -4.68 15.97 -3.85
CA GLN A 79 -5.86 15.37 -3.24
C GLN A 79 -6.10 15.95 -1.84
N PRO A 80 -7.36 16.14 -1.43
CA PRO A 80 -7.69 16.77 -0.15
C PRO A 80 -7.43 15.85 1.06
N LEU A 81 -7.00 14.61 0.84
CA LEU A 81 -6.84 13.61 1.90
C LEU A 81 -5.37 13.23 2.09
N LEU A 82 -4.95 13.14 3.36
CA LEU A 82 -3.75 12.45 3.76
C LEU A 82 -4.13 11.06 4.27
N ILE A 83 -3.77 10.03 3.51
CA ILE A 83 -4.15 8.64 3.79
C ILE A 83 -2.93 7.87 4.27
N GLU A 84 -3.05 7.21 5.42
CA GLU A 84 -2.08 6.23 5.90
C GLU A 84 -2.76 4.90 6.24
N VAL A 85 -2.00 3.81 6.07
CA VAL A 85 -2.40 2.47 6.50
C VAL A 85 -1.53 2.07 7.69
N TRP A 86 -2.16 1.76 8.82
CA TRP A 86 -1.46 1.36 10.04
C TRP A 86 -1.68 -0.13 10.28
N VAL A 87 -0.60 -0.87 10.45
CA VAL A 87 -0.61 -2.34 10.56
C VAL A 87 0.03 -2.71 11.88
N GLU A 88 -0.73 -3.30 12.80
CA GLU A 88 -0.29 -3.63 14.15
C GLU A 88 1.02 -4.43 14.17
N LYS A 89 1.18 -5.37 13.23
CA LYS A 89 2.29 -6.30 13.14
C LYS A 89 3.27 -5.90 12.04
N VAL A 90 4.47 -5.47 12.43
CA VAL A 90 5.55 -5.04 11.52
C VAL A 90 5.90 -6.08 10.45
N GLY A 91 5.86 -7.37 10.80
CA GLY A 91 6.16 -8.46 9.86
C GLY A 91 5.21 -8.52 8.65
N LEU A 92 4.02 -7.91 8.74
CA LEU A 92 3.06 -7.84 7.66
C LEU A 92 3.20 -6.58 6.79
N MET A 93 3.96 -5.57 7.24
CA MET A 93 4.15 -4.31 6.50
C MET A 93 4.53 -4.52 5.03
N PRO A 94 5.49 -5.40 4.67
CA PRO A 94 5.88 -5.57 3.27
C PRO A 94 4.70 -5.95 2.38
N THR A 95 3.77 -6.77 2.87
CA THR A 95 2.57 -7.16 2.12
C THR A 95 1.68 -5.95 1.85
N PHE A 96 1.45 -5.10 2.84
CA PHE A 96 0.68 -3.86 2.65
C PHE A 96 1.39 -2.88 1.72
N GLU A 97 2.71 -2.75 1.84
CA GLU A 97 3.53 -1.88 0.99
C GLU A 97 3.43 -2.25 -0.49
N THR A 98 3.28 -3.54 -0.83
CA THR A 98 3.09 -3.96 -2.22
C THR A 98 1.83 -3.37 -2.86
N ILE A 99 0.79 -3.12 -2.06
CA ILE A 99 -0.50 -2.58 -2.51
C ILE A 99 -0.54 -1.05 -2.36
N CYS A 100 0.02 -0.52 -1.27
CA CYS A 100 -0.10 0.89 -0.91
C CYS A 100 0.94 1.79 -1.60
N THR A 101 2.17 1.30 -1.82
CA THR A 101 3.26 2.10 -2.41
C THR A 101 2.93 2.57 -3.82
N PRO A 102 2.37 1.73 -4.72
CA PRO A 102 1.94 2.19 -6.05
C PRO A 102 0.86 3.27 -6.03
N LEU A 103 0.20 3.51 -4.89
CA LEU A 103 -0.84 4.52 -4.68
C LEU A 103 -0.33 5.72 -3.87
N ASP A 104 0.96 5.80 -3.57
CA ASP A 104 1.58 6.80 -2.69
C ASP A 104 0.97 6.88 -1.27
N ILE A 105 0.46 5.75 -0.78
CA ILE A 105 -0.08 5.60 0.57
C ILE A 105 1.01 5.05 1.49
N LYS A 106 1.29 5.78 2.57
CA LYS A 106 2.29 5.39 3.55
C LYS A 106 1.74 4.28 4.46
N VAL A 107 2.57 3.26 4.70
CA VAL A 107 2.29 2.20 5.68
C VAL A 107 3.13 2.46 6.94
N ARG A 108 2.51 2.34 8.12
CA ARG A 108 3.22 2.36 9.41
C ARG A 108 2.86 1.15 10.25
N SER A 109 3.77 0.75 11.13
CA SER A 109 3.47 -0.23 12.17
C SER A 109 3.74 0.35 13.56
N PRO A 110 2.73 0.37 14.45
CA PRO A 110 2.92 0.72 15.86
C PRO A 110 3.63 -0.39 16.66
N GLU A 111 3.77 -1.60 16.10
CA GLU A 111 4.37 -2.76 16.77
C GLU A 111 3.64 -3.12 18.07
N GLY A 112 2.32 -3.31 17.98
CA GLY A 112 1.47 -3.50 19.14
C GLY A 112 1.28 -2.20 19.93
N PHE A 113 1.56 -2.23 21.23
CA PHE A 113 1.50 -1.04 22.08
C PHE A 113 2.66 -0.09 21.82
N SER A 114 2.48 0.82 20.87
CA SER A 114 3.53 1.76 20.49
C SER A 114 3.92 2.70 21.64
N PRO A 115 5.21 3.07 21.73
CA PRO A 115 5.64 4.26 22.46
C PRO A 115 4.92 5.52 21.94
N TRP A 116 4.75 6.53 22.78
CA TRP A 116 4.12 7.80 22.39
C TRP A 116 4.90 8.53 21.31
N GLU A 117 6.21 8.29 21.23
CA GLU A 117 7.10 8.75 20.18
C GLU A 117 6.63 8.34 18.79
N PHE A 118 5.98 7.17 18.64
CA PHE A 118 5.42 6.73 17.36
C PHE A 118 4.37 7.72 16.86
N CYS A 119 3.37 8.04 17.70
CA CYS A 119 2.34 9.01 17.36
C CYS A 119 2.93 10.42 17.20
N TYR A 120 3.88 10.83 18.04
CA TYR A 120 4.58 12.11 17.88
C TYR A 120 5.24 12.24 16.49
N HIS A 121 5.95 11.21 16.04
CA HIS A 121 6.55 11.20 14.70
C HIS A 121 5.50 11.17 13.59
N ALA A 122 4.39 10.46 13.79
CA ALA A 122 3.27 10.47 12.83
C ALA A 122 2.65 11.87 12.71
N VAL A 123 2.41 12.56 13.83
CA VAL A 123 1.86 13.92 13.83
C VAL A 123 2.79 14.91 13.14
N ASN A 124 4.10 14.88 13.41
CA ASN A 124 5.05 15.76 12.71
C ASN A 124 5.04 15.54 11.20
N ASP A 125 4.96 14.27 10.76
CA ASP A 125 4.82 13.96 9.34
C ASP A 125 3.47 14.47 8.78
N PHE A 126 2.39 14.33 9.55
CA PHE A 126 1.07 14.84 9.17
C PHE A 126 1.11 16.34 8.94
N GLU A 127 1.61 17.12 9.89
CA GLU A 127 1.73 18.57 9.77
C GLU A 127 2.49 18.97 8.49
N TYR A 128 3.64 18.34 8.26
CA TYR A 128 4.43 18.57 7.05
C TYR A 128 3.64 18.27 5.77
N PHE A 129 3.05 17.08 5.64
CA PHE A 129 2.34 16.70 4.43
C PHE A 129 1.03 17.47 4.23
N PHE A 130 0.33 17.78 5.31
CA PHE A 130 -0.94 18.50 5.30
C PHE A 130 -0.75 19.91 4.74
N GLU A 131 0.30 20.61 5.17
CA GLU A 131 0.68 21.92 4.62
C GLU A 131 1.09 21.84 3.15
N GLN A 132 1.98 20.91 2.80
CA GLN A 132 2.53 20.80 1.43
C GLN A 132 1.46 20.38 0.40
N ARG A 133 0.54 19.50 0.79
CA ARG A 133 -0.51 18.99 -0.11
C ARG A 133 -1.79 19.82 -0.08
N LYS A 134 -1.91 20.78 0.85
CA LYS A 134 -3.15 21.48 1.18
C LYS A 134 -4.28 20.49 1.47
N SER A 135 -3.95 19.45 2.22
CA SER A 135 -4.93 18.47 2.65
C SER A 135 -5.95 19.11 3.58
N GLU A 136 -7.13 18.53 3.64
CA GLU A 136 -8.23 18.96 4.49
C GLU A 136 -8.46 17.98 5.63
N ARG A 137 -8.14 16.68 5.45
CA ARG A 137 -8.41 15.62 6.42
C ARG A 137 -7.36 14.52 6.42
N ILE A 138 -7.16 13.92 7.59
CA ILE A 138 -6.28 12.76 7.79
C ILE A 138 -7.15 11.51 7.94
N ILE A 139 -6.91 10.50 7.12
CA ILE A 139 -7.58 9.20 7.19
C ILE A 139 -6.54 8.15 7.54
N ILE A 140 -6.79 7.39 8.61
CA ILE A 140 -5.91 6.29 9.05
C ILE A 140 -6.70 4.99 8.98
N LEU A 141 -6.27 4.09 8.09
CA LEU A 141 -6.85 2.76 7.93
C LEU A 141 -6.06 1.77 8.79
N TYR A 142 -6.63 1.35 9.91
CA TYR A 142 -5.98 0.47 10.88
C TYR A 142 -6.31 -1.00 10.62
N PHE A 143 -5.27 -1.83 10.59
CA PHE A 143 -5.31 -3.28 10.52
C PHE A 143 -4.61 -3.87 11.75
N GLY A 144 -5.33 -4.66 12.54
CA GLY A 144 -4.80 -5.33 13.73
C GLY A 144 -5.61 -6.55 14.11
N ASP A 145 -5.19 -7.19 15.20
CA ASP A 145 -5.79 -8.46 15.62
C ASP A 145 -7.20 -8.26 16.17
N GLN A 146 -8.07 -9.25 15.98
CA GLN A 146 -9.38 -9.33 16.61
C GLN A 146 -9.26 -10.04 17.95
N ASP A 147 -8.70 -9.36 18.95
CA ASP A 147 -8.56 -9.87 20.32
C ASP A 147 -8.64 -8.71 21.35
N PRO A 148 -8.56 -8.97 22.67
CA PRO A 148 -8.60 -7.92 23.68
C PRO A 148 -7.45 -6.90 23.57
N SER A 149 -6.30 -7.33 23.04
CA SER A 149 -5.12 -6.48 22.88
C SER A 149 -5.25 -5.54 21.70
N GLY A 150 -5.56 -6.07 20.52
CA GLY A 150 -5.67 -5.32 19.28
C GLY A 150 -6.74 -4.22 19.36
N GLU A 151 -7.89 -4.48 20.00
CA GLU A 151 -8.90 -3.43 20.23
C GLU A 151 -8.36 -2.29 21.08
N ASN A 152 -7.59 -2.61 22.11
CA ASN A 152 -7.10 -1.61 23.04
C ASN A 152 -5.88 -0.87 22.52
N ILE A 153 -5.07 -1.50 21.67
CA ILE A 153 -3.99 -0.84 20.91
C ILE A 153 -4.60 0.21 19.99
N TYR A 154 -5.65 -0.15 19.23
CA TYR A 154 -6.37 0.80 18.38
C TYR A 154 -6.92 2.00 19.18
N GLU A 155 -7.58 1.77 20.31
CA GLU A 155 -8.09 2.84 21.17
C GLU A 155 -6.96 3.69 21.80
N SER A 156 -5.82 3.06 22.15
CA SER A 156 -4.64 3.76 22.68
C SER A 156 -4.05 4.71 21.64
N LEU A 157 -3.85 4.24 20.41
CA LEU A 157 -3.34 5.03 19.29
C LEU A 157 -4.24 6.21 18.98
N LYS A 158 -5.57 5.99 18.99
CA LYS A 158 -6.56 7.05 18.83
C LYS A 158 -6.42 8.10 19.93
N GLY A 159 -6.34 7.68 21.19
CA GLY A 159 -6.15 8.58 22.33
C GLY A 159 -4.83 9.37 22.29
N GLN A 160 -3.76 8.79 21.75
CA GLN A 160 -2.49 9.50 21.53
C GLN A 160 -2.63 10.57 20.46
N LEU A 161 -3.28 10.28 19.33
CA LEU A 161 -3.55 11.27 18.29
C LEU A 161 -4.44 12.41 18.79
N ASP A 162 -5.47 12.07 19.58
CA ASP A 162 -6.36 13.05 20.22
C ASP A 162 -5.59 13.95 21.20
N PHE A 163 -4.65 13.39 21.96
CA PHE A 163 -3.80 14.16 22.87
C PHE A 163 -2.93 15.19 22.13
N PHE A 164 -2.41 14.85 20.96
CA PHE A 164 -1.66 15.79 20.12
C PHE A 164 -2.56 16.79 19.37
N GLY A 165 -3.88 16.71 19.52
CA GLY A 165 -4.83 17.68 18.95
C GLY A 165 -5.02 17.56 17.44
N VAL A 166 -4.72 16.39 16.86
CA VAL A 166 -4.88 16.14 15.43
C VAL A 166 -6.33 15.74 15.13
N GLU A 167 -6.95 16.36 14.13
CA GLU A 167 -8.23 15.89 13.59
C GLU A 167 -7.98 14.73 12.64
N HIS A 168 -8.47 13.53 13.01
CA HIS A 168 -8.30 12.30 12.23
C HIS A 168 -9.60 11.51 12.12
N ASP A 169 -9.72 10.77 11.02
CA ASP A 169 -10.70 9.72 10.82
C ASP A 169 -9.96 8.36 10.81
N THR A 170 -9.84 7.79 12.00
CA THR A 170 -9.24 6.47 12.23
C THR A 170 -10.28 5.38 12.07
N ARG A 171 -10.08 4.47 11.12
CA ARG A 171 -11.02 3.38 10.78
C ARG A 171 -10.36 2.02 11.00
N ARG A 172 -10.96 1.17 11.83
CA ARG A 172 -10.51 -0.23 11.98
C ARG A 172 -11.09 -1.06 10.82
N ILE A 173 -10.24 -1.43 9.87
CA ILE A 173 -10.62 -2.09 8.60
C ILE A 173 -10.52 -3.62 8.69
N GLY A 174 -9.53 -4.14 9.40
CA GLY A 174 -9.38 -5.58 9.61
C GLY A 174 -8.54 -5.89 10.84
N VAL A 175 -8.60 -7.10 11.40
CA VAL A 175 -9.62 -8.12 11.14
C VAL A 175 -10.87 -7.80 11.97
N THR A 176 -12.05 -7.87 11.34
CA THR A 176 -13.36 -7.65 11.99
C THR A 176 -14.13 -8.96 12.15
N ILE A 177 -15.12 -8.99 13.04
CA ILE A 177 -15.95 -10.18 13.27
C ILE A 177 -16.74 -10.60 12.02
N ASP A 178 -17.18 -9.62 11.23
CA ASP A 178 -17.93 -9.91 10.01
C ASP A 178 -17.02 -10.58 8.98
N GLN A 179 -15.78 -10.10 8.81
CA GLN A 179 -14.77 -10.75 7.96
C GLN A 179 -14.42 -12.16 8.44
N ILE A 180 -14.32 -12.38 9.76
CA ILE A 180 -14.05 -13.72 10.31
C ILE A 180 -15.13 -14.71 9.89
N ARG A 181 -16.40 -14.29 9.93
CA ARG A 181 -17.53 -15.13 9.55
C ARG A 181 -17.65 -15.29 8.04
N GLU A 182 -17.53 -14.19 7.29
CA GLU A 182 -17.71 -14.15 5.84
C GLU A 182 -16.64 -14.97 5.13
N TYR A 183 -15.38 -14.85 5.57
CA TYR A 183 -14.24 -15.52 4.96
C TYR A 183 -13.85 -16.81 5.70
N ASN A 184 -14.67 -17.26 6.65
CA ASN A 184 -14.47 -18.49 7.43
C ASN A 184 -13.06 -18.57 8.06
N LEU A 185 -12.58 -17.45 8.61
CA LEU A 185 -11.31 -17.35 9.31
C LEU A 185 -11.40 -18.06 10.68
N PRO A 186 -10.28 -18.53 11.23
CA PRO A 186 -10.28 -19.15 12.56
C PRO A 186 -10.77 -18.16 13.63
N GLU A 187 -11.84 -18.52 14.35
CA GLU A 187 -12.35 -17.74 15.48
C GLU A 187 -11.48 -17.91 16.74
N THR A 188 -10.47 -18.77 16.72
CA THR A 188 -9.56 -18.97 17.86
C THR A 188 -8.20 -19.45 17.35
N PRO A 189 -7.07 -19.00 17.95
CA PRO A 189 -5.76 -19.54 17.63
C PRO A 189 -5.70 -21.05 17.84
N LEU A 190 -5.05 -21.75 16.92
CA LEU A 190 -4.81 -23.20 17.03
C LEU A 190 -3.76 -23.52 18.10
N GLU A 191 -2.85 -22.58 18.36
CA GLU A 191 -1.78 -22.73 19.34
C GLU A 191 -2.30 -22.54 20.78
N PRO A 192 -2.21 -23.57 21.65
CA PRO A 192 -2.69 -23.47 23.02
C PRO A 192 -2.00 -22.38 23.84
N GLU A 193 -0.73 -22.10 23.53
CA GLU A 193 0.04 -21.05 24.21
C GLU A 193 -0.50 -19.65 23.90
N THR A 194 -0.85 -19.38 22.64
CA THR A 194 -1.45 -18.12 22.20
C THR A 194 -2.80 -17.91 22.86
N LEU A 195 -3.65 -18.94 22.88
CA LEU A 195 -4.94 -18.88 23.58
C LEU A 195 -4.77 -18.63 25.09
N ALA A 196 -3.79 -19.27 25.73
CA ALA A 196 -3.49 -19.06 27.14
C ALA A 196 -3.00 -17.63 27.42
N LYS A 197 -2.20 -17.04 26.51
CA LYS A 197 -1.76 -15.64 26.60
C LYS A 197 -2.95 -14.68 26.52
N ILE A 198 -3.84 -14.87 25.55
CA ILE A 198 -5.05 -14.04 25.37
C ILE A 198 -5.95 -14.11 26.60
N ARG A 199 -6.19 -15.30 27.16
CA ARG A 199 -7.04 -15.48 28.36
C ARG A 199 -6.45 -14.88 29.64
N ARG A 200 -5.13 -14.72 29.72
CA ARG A 200 -4.45 -14.04 30.84
C ARG A 200 -4.53 -12.52 30.75
N ASP A 201 -4.96 -12.00 29.61
CA ASP A 201 -5.09 -10.57 29.42
C ASP A 201 -6.09 -9.96 30.41
N SER A 202 -5.67 -8.92 31.12
CA SER A 202 -6.54 -8.20 32.08
C SER A 202 -7.82 -7.64 31.45
N ARG A 203 -7.83 -7.43 30.13
CA ARG A 203 -8.93 -6.88 29.34
C ARG A 203 -9.87 -7.97 28.81
N TYR A 204 -9.46 -9.24 28.84
CA TYR A 204 -10.26 -10.38 28.39
C TYR A 204 -11.70 -10.38 28.97
N PRO A 205 -11.94 -10.16 30.28
CA PRO A 205 -13.31 -10.18 30.81
C PRO A 205 -14.23 -9.11 30.21
N LYS A 206 -13.68 -7.93 29.87
CA LYS A 206 -14.45 -6.86 29.19
C LYS A 206 -14.74 -7.26 27.75
N TYR A 207 -13.74 -7.78 27.04
CA TYR A 207 -13.87 -8.25 25.66
C TYR A 207 -14.89 -9.38 25.54
N PHE A 208 -14.80 -10.40 26.40
CA PHE A 208 -15.73 -11.52 26.41
C PHE A 208 -17.18 -11.06 26.66
N ARG A 209 -17.40 -10.11 27.58
CA ARG A 209 -18.73 -9.53 27.81
C ARG A 209 -19.27 -8.75 26.61
N LYS A 210 -18.39 -8.09 25.85
CA LYS A 210 -18.77 -7.31 24.65
C LYS A 210 -19.29 -8.22 23.53
N TYR A 211 -18.65 -9.37 23.31
CA TYR A 211 -18.98 -10.25 22.19
C TYR A 211 -19.77 -11.50 22.56
N GLY A 212 -19.86 -11.84 23.85
CA GLY A 212 -20.61 -12.99 24.35
C GLY A 212 -19.99 -14.36 24.03
N ARG A 213 -18.84 -14.39 23.35
CA ARG A 213 -18.09 -15.60 23.00
C ARG A 213 -16.61 -15.28 22.79
N GLU A 214 -15.77 -16.32 22.80
CA GLU A 214 -14.35 -16.21 22.46
C GLU A 214 -14.20 -16.12 20.94
N ILE A 215 -13.87 -14.92 20.44
CA ILE A 215 -13.45 -14.70 19.05
C ILE A 215 -12.08 -14.03 19.11
N PHE A 216 -11.08 -14.75 18.64
CA PHE A 216 -9.68 -14.37 18.59
C PHE A 216 -9.14 -14.71 17.21
N CYS A 217 -8.92 -13.71 16.36
CA CYS A 217 -8.36 -13.91 15.04
C CYS A 217 -7.16 -12.98 14.84
N GLU A 218 -6.02 -13.57 14.50
CA GLU A 218 -4.81 -12.84 14.13
C GLU A 218 -4.96 -12.25 12.72
N LEU A 219 -4.34 -11.10 12.49
CA LEU A 219 -4.26 -10.50 11.17
C LEU A 219 -3.50 -11.38 10.18
N ASP A 220 -2.48 -12.12 10.62
CA ASP A 220 -1.76 -13.07 9.77
C ASP A 220 -2.67 -14.16 9.21
N ALA A 221 -3.68 -14.60 9.96
CA ALA A 221 -4.63 -15.60 9.51
C ALA A 221 -5.46 -15.07 8.33
N PHE A 222 -5.81 -13.78 8.35
CA PHE A 222 -6.53 -13.15 7.24
C PHE A 222 -5.65 -13.12 5.98
N LEU A 223 -4.41 -12.67 6.10
CA LEU A 223 -3.47 -12.62 4.97
C LEU A 223 -3.10 -14.01 4.44
N SER A 224 -3.02 -15.02 5.30
CA SER A 224 -2.57 -16.36 4.92
C SER A 224 -3.68 -17.25 4.38
N LEU A 225 -4.90 -17.12 4.89
CA LEU A 225 -6.03 -18.01 4.56
C LEU A 225 -7.01 -17.39 3.55
N ALA A 226 -7.06 -16.05 3.46
CA ALA A 226 -7.99 -15.32 2.60
C ALA A 226 -7.32 -14.06 2.01
N TYR A 227 -6.20 -14.27 1.32
CA TYR A 227 -5.35 -13.19 0.77
C TYR A 227 -6.10 -12.31 -0.23
N ASP A 228 -6.89 -12.91 -1.13
CA ASP A 228 -7.63 -12.17 -2.16
C ASP A 228 -8.71 -11.28 -1.51
N GLU A 229 -9.38 -11.80 -0.49
CA GLU A 229 -10.37 -11.08 0.31
C GLU A 229 -9.73 -9.96 1.14
N PHE A 230 -8.55 -10.21 1.71
CA PHE A 230 -7.73 -9.19 2.36
C PHE A 230 -7.37 -8.06 1.39
N LYS A 231 -6.86 -8.41 0.21
CA LYS A 231 -6.49 -7.44 -0.83
C LYS A 231 -7.71 -6.63 -1.25
N ASN A 232 -8.83 -7.28 -1.54
CA ASN A 232 -10.08 -6.61 -1.90
C ASN A 232 -10.59 -5.68 -0.79
N THR A 233 -10.44 -6.10 0.48
CA THR A 233 -10.80 -5.27 1.65
C THR A 233 -9.95 -4.00 1.70
N LEU A 234 -8.63 -4.13 1.54
CA LEU A 234 -7.71 -2.98 1.54
C LEU A 234 -7.98 -2.05 0.36
N GLU A 235 -8.10 -2.59 -0.85
CA GLU A 235 -8.41 -1.81 -2.05
C GLU A 235 -9.77 -1.11 -1.94
N SER A 236 -10.80 -1.79 -1.43
CA SER A 236 -12.14 -1.19 -1.25
C SER A 236 -12.17 -0.10 -0.17
N ALA A 237 -11.28 -0.16 0.82
CA ALA A 237 -11.13 0.89 1.82
C ALA A 237 -10.40 2.13 1.26
N ILE A 238 -9.50 1.93 0.30
CA ILE A 238 -8.66 2.98 -0.30
C ILE A 238 -9.35 3.64 -1.50
N GLU A 239 -9.95 2.86 -2.41
CA GLU A 239 -10.47 3.33 -3.69
C GLU A 239 -11.42 4.54 -3.56
N PRO A 240 -12.37 4.58 -2.60
CA PRO A 240 -13.27 5.72 -2.45
C PRO A 240 -12.58 7.00 -1.94
N LEU A 241 -11.34 6.88 -1.45
CA LEU A 241 -10.55 7.99 -0.93
C LEU A 241 -9.63 8.61 -2.00
N ILE A 242 -9.50 7.97 -3.16
CA ILE A 242 -8.61 8.43 -4.24
C ILE A 242 -9.46 9.03 -5.37
N ASP A 243 -9.28 10.32 -5.65
CA ASP A 243 -9.85 10.96 -6.84
C ASP A 243 -8.97 10.68 -8.07
N ARG A 244 -9.34 9.64 -8.83
CA ARG A 244 -8.61 9.24 -10.05
C ARG A 244 -8.78 10.23 -11.21
N ASP A 245 -9.87 10.98 -11.25
CA ASP A 245 -10.12 11.95 -12.32
C ASP A 245 -9.19 13.16 -12.17
N ALA A 246 -8.93 13.59 -10.92
CA ALA A 246 -7.91 14.59 -10.61
C ALA A 246 -6.51 14.15 -11.09
N ILE A 247 -6.12 12.89 -10.85
CA ILE A 247 -4.82 12.33 -11.27
C ILE A 247 -4.65 12.40 -12.79
N SER A 248 -5.67 11.93 -13.54
CA SER A 248 -5.59 11.90 -15.00
C SER A 248 -5.51 13.29 -15.61
N TYR A 249 -6.26 14.26 -15.07
CA TYR A 249 -6.30 15.62 -15.60
C TYR A 249 -4.95 16.34 -15.50
N PHE A 250 -4.27 16.23 -14.35
CA PHE A 250 -2.96 16.87 -14.15
C PHE A 250 -1.85 16.20 -14.99
N SER A 251 -1.87 14.87 -15.10
CA SER A 251 -0.88 14.14 -15.93
C SER A 251 -0.92 14.52 -17.42
N ILE A 252 -2.11 14.89 -17.93
CA ILE A 252 -2.29 15.35 -19.31
C ILE A 252 -1.87 16.81 -19.44
N ALA A 253 -2.33 17.67 -18.54
CA ALA A 253 -2.07 19.11 -18.59
C ALA A 253 -0.58 19.47 -18.53
N GLU A 254 0.20 18.78 -17.67
CA GLU A 254 1.65 19.03 -17.56
C GLU A 254 2.49 18.42 -18.69
N ARG A 255 1.96 17.44 -19.44
CA ARG A 255 2.64 16.91 -20.64
C ARG A 255 2.44 17.77 -21.90
N THR A 256 1.49 18.69 -21.86
CA THR A 256 1.16 19.60 -22.98
C THR A 256 1.75 21.00 -22.85
N ASN A 257 2.43 21.31 -21.74
CA ASN A 257 3.22 22.54 -21.54
C ASN A 257 4.71 22.24 -21.57
#